data_AF-A0A3B5XWC2-F1
#
_entry.id   AF-A0A3B5XWC2-F1
#
_cell.length_a   1.000
_cell.length_b   1.000
_cell.length_c   1.000
_cell.angle_alpha   90.00
_cell.angle_beta   90.00
_cell.angle_gamma   90.00
#
_symmetry.space_group_name_H-M   'P 1'
#
loop_
_entity.id
_entity.type
_entity.pdbx_description
1 polymer ?
#
loop_
_entity_poly.entity_id
_entity_poly.type
_entity_poly.pdbx_seq_one_letter_code
_entity_poly.pdbx_strand_id
1 'polypeptide(L)'
;MPIGVPKVPYRIPGDEEATWVDLYNVMYRERTFLGQEIRCEITNHITGLMVYLSIEDGISDIFLFLNSPGGWLISGMAIFDTMQTVTPDIYTICLGIAASMASFILLGGERVHP
;
A
#
# COMPACT_ATOMS: atom_id res chain seq x y z
N MET A 1 26.78 -2.25 5.89
CA MET A 1 26.16 -3.56 5.59
C MET A 1 24.67 -3.30 5.49
N PRO A 2 23.98 -3.54 4.37
CA PRO A 2 22.52 -3.41 4.40
C PRO A 2 22.01 -4.49 5.34
N ILE A 3 21.35 -4.07 6.42
CA ILE A 3 20.61 -4.98 7.29
C ILE A 3 19.53 -5.58 6.38
N GLY A 4 19.55 -6.91 6.20
CA GLY A 4 18.54 -7.60 5.40
C GLY A 4 17.13 -7.31 5.94
N VAL A 5 16.11 -7.53 5.11
CA VAL A 5 14.72 -7.34 5.54
C VAL A 5 14.47 -8.18 6.81
N PRO A 6 13.96 -7.58 7.91
CA PRO A 6 13.65 -8.34 9.12
C PRO A 6 12.63 -9.45 8.79
N LYS A 7 12.84 -10.63 9.38
CA LYS A 7 11.90 -11.75 9.29
C LYS A 7 11.03 -11.82 10.52
N VAL A 8 9.77 -12.16 10.33
CA VAL A 8 8.78 -12.33 11.40
C VAL A 8 8.14 -13.71 11.31
N PRO A 9 7.77 -14.33 12.45
CA PRO A 9 7.02 -15.57 12.44
C PRO A 9 5.60 -15.31 11.93
N TYR A 10 5.19 -16.02 10.89
CA TYR A 10 3.85 -15.96 10.33
C TYR A 10 3.21 -17.35 10.34
N ARG A 11 2.01 -17.45 10.90
CA ARG A 11 1.25 -18.69 10.96
C ARG A 11 0.27 -18.75 9.79
N ILE A 12 0.49 -19.70 8.90
CA ILE A 12 -0.40 -19.94 7.76
C ILE A 12 -1.67 -20.63 8.30
N PRO A 13 -2.88 -20.22 7.87
CA PRO A 13 -4.11 -20.89 8.25
C PRO A 13 -4.05 -22.38 7.87
N GLY A 14 -4.24 -23.27 8.85
CA GLY A 14 -4.16 -24.72 8.68
C GLY A 14 -2.81 -25.35 8.98
N ASP A 15 -1.77 -24.56 9.26
CA ASP A 15 -0.45 -25.05 9.63
C ASP A 15 -0.22 -25.03 11.16
N GLU A 16 0.45 -26.06 11.68
CA GLU A 16 0.75 -26.17 13.12
C GLU A 16 1.96 -25.31 13.52
N GLU A 17 2.91 -25.11 12.60
CA GLU A 17 4.14 -24.34 12.84
C GLU A 17 4.13 -22.97 12.13
N ALA A 18 4.81 -22.00 12.72
CA ALA A 18 5.00 -20.69 12.11
C ALA A 18 6.18 -20.71 11.14
N THR A 19 5.99 -20.16 9.95
CA THR A 19 7.05 -19.97 8.96
C THR A 19 7.66 -18.58 9.10
N TRP A 20 8.99 -18.48 8.96
CA TRP A 20 9.68 -17.19 8.95
C TRP A 20 9.60 -16.54 7.57
N VAL A 21 8.84 -15.45 7.48
CA VAL A 21 8.64 -14.69 6.24
C VAL A 21 9.19 -13.27 6.40
N ASP A 22 9.47 -12.62 5.28
CA ASP A 22 9.91 -11.22 5.29
C ASP A 22 8.78 -10.31 5.82
N LEU A 23 9.15 -9.33 6.64
CA LEU A 23 8.20 -8.40 7.29
C LEU A 23 7.21 -7.79 6.30
N TYR A 24 7.70 -7.35 5.14
CA TYR A 24 6.85 -6.73 4.11
C TYR A 24 5.78 -7.70 3.58
N ASN A 25 6.06 -9.00 3.47
CA ASN A 25 5.07 -9.97 3.01
C ASN A 25 3.89 -10.11 3.98
N VAL A 26 4.13 -9.92 5.28
CA VAL A 26 3.05 -9.88 6.28
C VAL A 26 2.30 -8.57 6.18
N MET A 27 3.00 -7.45 6.04
CA MET A 27 2.36 -6.13 5.98
C MET A 27 1.51 -5.95 4.72
N TYR A 28 1.91 -6.49 3.58
CA TYR A 28 1.19 -6.33 2.30
C TYR A 28 -0.20 -6.94 2.26
N ARG A 29 -0.62 -7.68 3.29
CA ARG A 29 -1.98 -8.23 3.40
C ARG A 29 -3.06 -7.18 3.64
N GLU A 30 -2.71 -6.07 4.27
CA GLU A 30 -3.67 -4.98 4.60
C GLU A 30 -3.07 -3.59 4.36
N ARG A 31 -1.77 -3.52 4.02
CA ARG A 31 -1.01 -2.27 4.00
C ARG A 31 -0.18 -2.17 2.74
N THR A 32 -0.30 -1.06 2.04
CA THR A 32 0.52 -0.75 0.86
C THR A 32 1.46 0.42 1.17
N PHE A 33 2.66 0.42 0.59
CA PHE A 33 3.67 1.43 0.84
C PHE A 33 4.13 2.11 -0.45
N LEU A 34 4.06 3.45 -0.49
CA LEU A 34 4.67 4.31 -1.50
C LEU A 34 5.83 5.08 -0.87
N GLY A 35 7.01 4.47 -0.86
CA GLY A 35 8.21 5.03 -0.21
C GLY A 35 9.21 5.72 -1.16
N GLN A 36 8.83 5.96 -2.41
CA GLN A 36 9.74 6.45 -3.46
C GLN A 36 9.01 7.35 -4.46
N GLU A 37 9.74 7.88 -5.44
CA GLU A 37 9.18 8.67 -6.54
C GLU A 37 8.13 7.87 -7.32
N ILE A 38 7.03 8.53 -7.69
CA ILE A 38 5.92 7.92 -8.43
C ILE A 38 6.33 7.75 -9.90
N ARG A 39 6.45 6.48 -10.32
CA ARG A 39 6.77 6.04 -11.69
C ARG A 39 5.90 4.85 -12.09
N CYS A 40 5.92 4.48 -13.37
CA CYS A 40 5.08 3.42 -13.91
C CYS A 40 5.25 2.07 -13.18
N GLU A 41 6.48 1.67 -12.86
CA GLU A 41 6.76 0.37 -12.26
C GLU A 41 6.16 0.25 -10.85
N ILE A 42 6.42 1.24 -9.99
CA ILE A 42 5.88 1.25 -8.63
C ILE A 42 4.36 1.44 -8.62
N THR A 43 3.84 2.21 -9.57
CA THR A 43 2.40 2.40 -9.74
C THR A 43 1.71 1.09 -10.02
N ASN A 44 2.22 0.30 -10.98
CA ASN A 44 1.64 -1.00 -11.32
C ASN A 44 1.66 -1.97 -10.14
N HIS A 45 2.71 -1.93 -9.30
CA HIS A 45 2.75 -2.75 -8.09
C HIS A 45 1.70 -2.32 -7.06
N ILE A 46 1.56 -1.01 -6.81
CA ILE A 46 0.60 -0.46 -5.85
C ILE A 46 -0.83 -0.74 -6.30
N THR A 47 -1.17 -0.43 -7.56
CA THR A 47 -2.51 -0.65 -8.09
C THR A 47 -2.84 -2.13 -8.19
N GLY A 48 -1.89 -2.96 -8.61
CA GLY A 48 -2.04 -4.41 -8.64
C GLY A 48 -2.32 -5.00 -7.25
N LEU A 49 -1.62 -4.51 -6.21
CA LEU A 49 -1.86 -4.95 -4.84
C LEU A 49 -3.25 -4.52 -4.34
N MET A 50 -3.67 -3.28 -4.59
CA MET A 50 -5.02 -2.82 -4.23
C MET A 50 -6.11 -3.67 -4.88
N VAL A 51 -5.97 -3.96 -6.18
CA VAL A 51 -6.91 -4.82 -6.92
C VAL A 51 -6.90 -6.24 -6.37
N TYR A 52 -5.72 -6.79 -6.08
CA TYR A 52 -5.60 -8.12 -5.50
C TYR A 52 -6.29 -8.21 -4.14
N LEU A 53 -6.01 -7.28 -3.22
CA LEU A 53 -6.63 -7.23 -1.90
C LEU A 53 -8.14 -7.06 -2.01
N SER A 54 -8.62 -6.21 -2.93
CA SER A 54 -10.05 -6.05 -3.19
C SER A 54 -10.74 -7.32 -3.68
N ILE A 55 -10.01 -8.23 -4.35
CA ILE A 55 -10.53 -9.53 -4.81
C ILE A 55 -10.46 -10.59 -3.70
N GLU A 56 -9.36 -10.62 -2.93
CA GLU A 56 -9.15 -11.58 -1.84
C GLU A 56 -10.09 -11.30 -0.66
N ASP A 57 -10.16 -10.05 -0.23
CA ASP A 57 -10.97 -9.58 0.88
C ASP A 57 -11.50 -8.17 0.57
N GLY A 58 -12.63 -8.12 -0.13
CA GLY A 58 -13.29 -6.87 -0.50
C GLY A 58 -13.96 -6.12 0.65
N ILE A 59 -13.79 -6.58 1.90
CA ILE A 59 -14.41 -6.00 3.09
C ILE A 59 -13.37 -5.25 3.94
N SER A 60 -12.14 -5.77 4.00
CA SER A 60 -11.10 -5.19 4.85
C SER A 60 -10.47 -3.94 4.23
N ASP A 61 -10.51 -2.84 4.97
CA ASP A 61 -9.92 -1.57 4.59
C ASP A 61 -8.42 -1.68 4.30
N ILE A 62 -7.94 -0.87 3.35
CA ILE A 62 -6.53 -0.87 2.92
C ILE A 62 -5.86 0.42 3.38
N PHE A 63 -4.70 0.28 4.03
CA PHE A 63 -3.91 1.42 4.47
C PHE A 63 -2.76 1.69 3.50
N LEU A 64 -2.79 2.83 2.81
CA LEU A 64 -1.71 3.32 1.95
C LEU A 64 -0.80 4.28 2.73
N PHE A 65 0.42 3.84 3.01
CA PHE A 65 1.46 4.65 3.63
C PHE A 65 2.27 5.40 2.58
N LEU A 66 2.32 6.73 2.67
CA LEU A 66 3.00 7.61 1.72
C LEU A 66 4.25 8.25 2.34
N ASN A 67 5.38 8.05 1.68
CA ASN A 67 6.61 8.80 1.88
C ASN A 67 7.25 9.05 0.51
N SER A 68 6.79 10.10 -0.19
CA SER A 68 7.17 10.34 -1.57
C SER A 68 7.27 11.84 -1.88
N PRO A 69 8.30 12.27 -2.64
CA PRO A 69 8.40 13.62 -3.17
C PRO A 69 7.40 13.90 -4.32
N GLY A 70 6.61 12.91 -4.74
CA GLY A 70 5.73 12.96 -5.90
C GLY A 70 6.33 12.25 -7.10
N GLY A 71 5.94 12.64 -8.32
CA GLY A 71 6.44 12.04 -9.55
C GLY A 71 5.49 12.25 -10.72
N TRP A 72 5.38 11.24 -11.57
CA TRP A 72 4.62 11.31 -12.82
C TRP A 72 3.11 11.48 -12.58
N LEU A 73 2.53 12.49 -13.24
CA LEU A 73 1.10 12.80 -13.13
C LEU A 73 0.22 11.61 -13.52
N ILE A 74 0.45 11.02 -14.70
CA ILE A 74 -0.37 9.90 -15.21
C ILE A 74 -0.28 8.68 -14.28
N SER A 75 0.91 8.39 -13.78
CA SER A 75 1.13 7.33 -12.79
C SER A 75 0.40 7.62 -11.48
N GLY A 76 0.44 8.87 -10.99
CA GLY A 76 -0.30 9.26 -9.79
C GLY A 76 -1.82 9.21 -9.98
N MET A 77 -2.32 9.57 -11.16
CA MET A 77 -3.74 9.44 -11.50
C MET A 77 -4.17 7.98 -11.53
N ALA A 78 -3.36 7.06 -12.06
CA ALA A 78 -3.69 5.64 -12.05
C ALA A 78 -3.80 5.09 -10.61
N ILE A 79 -2.95 5.52 -9.69
CA ILE A 79 -3.09 5.19 -8.26
C ILE A 79 -4.40 5.74 -7.72
N PHE A 80 -4.66 7.02 -7.94
CA PHE A 80 -5.87 7.69 -7.46
C PHE A 80 -7.14 7.02 -7.97
N ASP A 81 -7.25 6.78 -9.28
CA ASP A 81 -8.41 6.16 -9.89
C ASP A 81 -8.62 4.73 -9.36
N THR A 82 -7.53 3.99 -9.13
CA THR A 82 -7.61 2.66 -8.51
C THR A 82 -8.18 2.75 -7.10
N MET A 83 -7.74 3.72 -6.29
CA MET A 83 -8.26 3.93 -4.94
C MET A 83 -9.77 4.18 -4.91
N GLN A 84 -10.31 4.86 -5.93
CA GLN A 84 -11.74 5.15 -6.04
C GLN A 84 -12.55 3.99 -6.66
N THR A 85 -11.88 3.03 -7.28
CA THR A 85 -12.53 1.94 -8.04
C THR A 85 -12.66 0.65 -7.23
N VAL A 86 -11.68 0.36 -6.37
CA VAL A 86 -11.70 -0.84 -5.54
C VAL A 86 -12.78 -0.77 -4.46
N THR A 87 -13.29 -1.93 -4.04
CA THR A 87 -14.39 -1.99 -3.07
C THR A 87 -13.99 -1.54 -1.66
N PRO A 88 -12.82 -1.91 -1.12
CA PRO A 88 -12.42 -1.49 0.22
C PRO A 88 -12.09 0.00 0.31
N ASP A 89 -12.37 0.59 1.47
CA ASP A 89 -11.97 1.96 1.75
C ASP A 89 -10.44 2.07 1.82
N ILE A 90 -9.88 3.08 1.14
CA ILE A 90 -8.44 3.33 1.15
C ILE A 90 -8.09 4.46 2.10
N TYR A 91 -7.46 4.13 3.23
CA TYR A 91 -6.96 5.13 4.17
C TYR A 91 -5.52 5.50 3.85
N THR A 92 -5.24 6.79 3.75
CA THR A 92 -3.91 7.31 3.41
C THR A 92 -3.21 7.88 4.65
N ILE A 93 -1.94 7.51 4.84
CA ILE A 93 -1.14 7.95 5.99
C ILE A 93 0.20 8.48 5.49
N CYS A 94 0.49 9.75 5.77
CA CYS A 94 1.80 10.34 5.48
C CYS A 94 2.84 9.94 6.53
N LEU A 95 3.94 9.33 6.09
CA LEU A 95 5.10 8.97 6.89
C LEU A 95 6.33 9.74 6.40
N GLY A 96 6.45 11.00 6.80
CA GLY A 96 7.55 11.87 6.38
C GLY A 96 7.08 12.93 5.40
N ILE A 97 7.29 12.72 4.10
CA ILE A 97 6.89 13.68 3.06
C ILE A 97 5.83 13.11 2.12
N ALA A 98 4.84 13.92 1.80
CA ALA A 98 3.93 13.71 0.67
C ALA A 98 3.86 15.01 -0.12
N ALA A 99 4.67 15.12 -1.18
CA ALA A 99 4.75 16.33 -2.01
C ALA A 99 4.20 16.09 -3.43
N SER A 100 3.74 17.15 -4.09
CA SER A 100 3.24 17.10 -5.48
C SER A 100 2.17 16.00 -5.64
N MET A 101 2.30 15.10 -6.61
CA MET A 101 1.34 14.00 -6.81
C MET A 101 1.11 13.13 -5.57
N ALA A 102 2.10 13.00 -4.67
CA ALA A 102 1.89 12.26 -3.43
C ALA A 102 0.95 13.00 -2.46
N SER A 103 0.98 14.34 -2.43
CA SER A 103 -0.01 15.12 -1.66
C SER A 103 -1.42 15.00 -2.23
N PHE A 104 -1.54 14.92 -3.56
CA PHE A 104 -2.82 14.70 -4.21
C PHE A 104 -3.40 13.33 -3.85
N ILE A 105 -2.60 12.27 -3.94
CA ILE A 105 -3.01 10.91 -3.53
C ILE A 105 -3.36 10.87 -2.04
N LEU A 106 -2.55 11.51 -1.18
CA LEU A 106 -2.80 11.60 0.26
C LEU A 106 -4.19 12.18 0.55
N LEU A 107 -4.59 13.24 -0.15
CA LEU A 107 -5.91 13.87 0.02
C LEU A 107 -7.08 13.05 -0.57
N GLY A 108 -6.78 12.05 -1.40
CA GLY A 108 -7.77 11.17 -2.01
C GLY A 108 -8.19 9.96 -1.18
N GLY A 109 -7.58 9.76 -0.01
CA GLY A 109 -7.96 8.68 0.90
C GLY A 109 -9.27 8.95 1.64
N GLU A 110 -9.88 7.89 2.15
CA GLU A 110 -11.10 7.95 2.94
C GLU A 110 -10.90 8.72 4.25
N ARG A 111 -11.95 9.40 4.71
CA ARG A 111 -11.87 10.16 5.96
C ARG A 111 -11.94 9.19 7.12
N VAL A 112 -10.94 9.23 7.99
CA VAL A 112 -11.04 8.60 9.32
C VAL A 112 -12.17 9.31 10.07
N HIS A 113 -13.32 8.65 10.21
CA HIS A 113 -14.40 9.16 11.04
C HIS A 113 -13.93 9.22 12.51
N PRO A 114 -14.04 10.39 13.19
CA PRO A 114 -13.65 10.55 14.58
C PRO A 114 -14.60 9.84 15.56
#